data_AF-A0A7F5QV14-F1
#
_entry.id   AF-A0A7F5QV14-F1
#
_cell.length_a   1.000
_cell.length_b   1.000
_cell.length_c   1.000
_cell.angle_alpha   90.00
_cell.angle_beta   90.00
_cell.angle_gamma   90.00
#
_symmetry.space_group_name_H-M   'P 1'
#
loop_
_entity.id
_entity.type
_entity.pdbx_description
1 polymer ?
#
loop_
_entity_poly.entity_id
_entity_poly.type
_entity_poly.pdbx_seq_one_letter_code
_entity_poly.pdbx_strand_id
1 'polypeptide(L)'
;MFHGGTSWGFLNGANLEDFTTTNNSKLQPDISSYDYNSPLSEPGDYTDKYYSLKSLIESYTVTKTLIPEMPNETIRVAYDAIEVTQQLPLINLIENNAEHIIDSTYPIAMELLPINNNSGQSYGYIVYRKEGINIPANSVLAIEGHVCDTVMVLINGQLVSKVLTQVDDLDGFGYWRLPNPSLNLGSSSYTNATLDLLVENWGRVNYGYLNQFNQFKGLWQGNVTLNNVVLTNWKIIPLEFKKQWTNNLSGWRTPNFETGPSLYKGILNVDSPSDTFIDMRNWTKGIVILNGFVLSRHFRIGPQQTAYAPAPFFVTGNNEIVIFEHFVPARHIPFSKDIIFETVSIIDSNTSSASKLIGNVQFDLILLFLFMATLLGHLNP
;
A
#
# COMPACT_ATOMS: atom_id res chain seq x y z
N MET A 1 5.52 9.34 -19.58
CA MET A 1 4.73 10.54 -19.24
C MET A 1 5.60 11.78 -19.46
N PHE A 2 5.01 12.99 -19.62
CA PHE A 2 5.78 14.26 -19.54
C PHE A 2 5.94 14.70 -18.07
N HIS A 3 4.86 14.59 -17.32
CA HIS A 3 4.82 14.62 -15.86
C HIS A 3 3.93 13.46 -15.42
N GLY A 4 4.42 12.62 -14.53
CA GLY A 4 3.70 11.43 -14.08
C GLY A 4 2.89 11.68 -12.80
N GLY A 5 3.51 12.22 -11.76
CA GLY A 5 2.87 12.57 -10.50
C GLY A 5 2.73 11.39 -9.53
N THR A 6 1.56 11.27 -8.88
CA THR A 6 1.32 10.30 -7.81
C THR A 6 -0.04 9.60 -7.97
N SER A 7 -0.07 8.29 -7.77
CA SER A 7 -1.32 7.53 -7.59
C SER A 7 -1.78 7.60 -6.14
N TRP A 8 -2.54 8.65 -5.82
CA TRP A 8 -3.06 8.91 -4.48
C TRP A 8 -3.97 7.80 -3.95
N GLY A 9 -4.01 7.64 -2.63
CA GLY A 9 -4.90 6.71 -1.96
C GLY A 9 -4.69 5.27 -2.42
N PHE A 10 -5.73 4.70 -3.00
CA PHE A 10 -5.76 3.32 -3.50
C PHE A 10 -5.92 3.25 -5.03
N LEU A 11 -5.56 4.32 -5.73
CA LEU A 11 -5.77 4.47 -7.18
C LEU A 11 -4.67 3.81 -8.02
N ASN A 12 -3.68 3.18 -7.39
CA ASN A 12 -2.64 2.45 -8.10
C ASN A 12 -3.23 1.27 -8.90
N GLY A 13 -2.62 1.01 -10.04
CA GLY A 13 -2.92 -0.12 -10.88
C GLY A 13 -2.21 -1.40 -10.47
N ALA A 14 -2.35 -2.39 -11.34
CA ALA A 14 -1.50 -3.56 -11.34
C ALA A 14 -1.35 -4.09 -12.77
N ASN A 15 -0.38 -4.99 -12.94
CA ASN A 15 -0.20 -5.82 -14.12
C ASN A 15 -0.29 -7.30 -13.75
N LEU A 16 -0.39 -8.15 -14.76
CA LEU A 16 -0.03 -9.56 -14.66
C LEU A 16 1.28 -9.76 -15.40
N GLU A 17 2.20 -10.53 -14.82
CA GLU A 17 3.53 -10.80 -15.40
C GLU A 17 3.45 -11.32 -16.85
N ASP A 18 2.38 -12.05 -17.17
CA ASP A 18 2.15 -12.58 -18.51
C ASP A 18 0.68 -12.43 -18.96
N PHE A 19 0.47 -12.52 -20.27
CA PHE A 19 -0.85 -12.38 -20.90
C PHE A 19 -1.67 -13.67 -20.91
N THR A 20 -1.15 -14.78 -20.39
CA THR A 20 -1.80 -16.09 -20.39
C THR A 20 -2.46 -16.43 -19.06
N THR A 21 -1.95 -15.82 -17.99
CA THR A 21 -2.45 -15.98 -16.63
C THR A 21 -3.78 -15.23 -16.50
N THR A 22 -4.82 -15.95 -16.10
CA THR A 22 -6.18 -15.43 -15.88
C THR A 22 -6.57 -15.40 -14.41
N ASN A 23 -5.65 -15.78 -13.51
CA ASN A 23 -5.83 -15.75 -12.06
C ASN A 23 -4.89 -14.72 -11.41
N ASN A 24 -4.95 -14.62 -10.09
CA ASN A 24 -4.21 -13.59 -9.35
C ASN A 24 -2.73 -13.93 -9.13
N SER A 25 -2.25 -15.14 -9.47
CA SER A 25 -0.94 -15.67 -9.06
C SER A 25 0.28 -14.84 -9.52
N LYS A 26 0.10 -14.06 -10.58
CA LYS A 26 1.15 -13.24 -11.21
C LYS A 26 0.92 -11.74 -11.08
N LEU A 27 0.11 -11.31 -10.10
CA LEU A 27 -0.16 -9.90 -9.86
C LEU A 27 1.13 -9.13 -9.56
N GLN A 28 1.29 -8.01 -10.23
CA GLN A 28 2.38 -7.04 -10.08
C GLN A 28 1.74 -5.67 -9.81
N PRO A 29 1.50 -5.33 -8.54
CA PRO A 29 0.87 -4.07 -8.17
C PRO A 29 1.83 -2.89 -8.38
N ASP A 30 1.31 -1.81 -8.95
CA ASP A 30 2.08 -0.58 -9.15
C ASP A 30 2.27 0.14 -7.81
N ILE A 31 3.42 0.79 -7.63
CA ILE A 31 3.71 1.63 -6.46
C ILE A 31 2.89 2.93 -6.49
N SER A 32 2.88 3.68 -5.38
CA SER A 32 2.15 4.95 -5.29
C SER A 32 2.80 6.07 -6.09
N SER A 33 4.13 6.16 -6.10
CA SER A 33 4.84 7.13 -6.94
C SER A 33 4.62 6.79 -8.41
N TYR A 34 4.15 7.77 -9.17
CA TYR A 34 4.02 7.67 -10.62
C TYR A 34 5.02 8.61 -11.30
N ASP A 35 6.18 8.86 -10.67
CA ASP A 35 7.28 9.68 -11.20
C ASP A 35 7.62 9.31 -12.66
N TYR A 36 7.62 8.01 -12.94
CA TYR A 36 7.78 7.42 -14.28
C TYR A 36 9.14 7.74 -14.91
N ASN A 37 10.12 8.26 -14.14
CA ASN A 37 11.34 8.87 -14.67
C ASN A 37 10.99 9.88 -15.77
N SER A 38 9.97 10.70 -15.52
CA SER A 38 9.45 11.66 -16.49
C SER A 38 10.37 12.89 -16.64
N PRO A 39 10.20 13.69 -17.70
CA PRO A 39 10.81 15.02 -17.81
C PRO A 39 10.58 15.89 -16.57
N LEU A 40 9.36 15.89 -16.01
CA LEU A 40 9.08 16.46 -14.70
C LEU A 40 8.94 15.36 -13.66
N SER A 41 9.66 15.47 -12.54
CA SER A 41 9.60 14.49 -11.44
C SER A 41 8.21 14.42 -10.80
N GLU A 42 8.00 13.48 -9.87
CA GLU A 42 6.77 13.39 -9.05
C GLU A 42 6.32 14.71 -8.42
N PRO A 43 7.18 15.51 -7.75
CA PRO A 43 6.81 16.84 -7.26
C PRO A 43 6.81 17.95 -8.34
N GLY A 44 7.19 17.63 -9.58
CA GLY A 44 7.15 18.57 -10.71
C GLY A 44 8.47 19.31 -11.00
N ASP A 45 9.60 18.84 -10.48
CA ASP A 45 10.91 19.46 -10.71
C ASP A 45 11.37 19.28 -12.16
N TYR A 46 12.17 20.23 -12.65
CA TYR A 46 12.81 20.09 -13.95
C TYR A 46 13.99 19.12 -13.87
N THR A 47 13.91 18.01 -14.61
CA THR A 47 15.03 17.05 -14.69
C THR A 47 15.96 17.37 -15.86
N ASP A 48 17.14 16.73 -15.90
CA ASP A 48 18.02 16.77 -17.07
C ASP A 48 17.29 16.31 -18.36
N LYS A 49 16.30 15.42 -18.23
CA LYS A 49 15.47 14.95 -19.34
C LYS A 49 14.54 16.06 -19.85
N TYR A 50 13.99 16.89 -18.97
CA TYR A 50 13.24 18.07 -19.38
C TYR A 50 14.11 19.03 -20.19
N TYR A 51 15.29 19.39 -19.68
CA TYR A 51 16.18 20.32 -20.37
C TYR A 51 16.64 19.78 -21.72
N SER A 52 16.96 18.48 -21.79
CA SER A 52 17.35 17.82 -23.03
C SER A 52 16.23 17.84 -24.08
N LEU A 53 14.99 17.54 -23.68
CA LEU A 53 13.84 17.60 -24.59
C LEU A 53 13.51 19.03 -25.01
N LYS A 54 13.62 20.00 -24.10
CA LYS A 54 13.42 21.42 -24.41
C LYS A 54 14.41 21.87 -25.49
N SER A 55 15.70 21.58 -25.33
CA SER A 55 16.73 21.91 -26.31
C SER A 55 16.51 21.21 -27.66
N LEU A 56 16.08 19.94 -27.64
CA LEU A 56 15.76 19.19 -28.85
C LEU A 56 14.59 19.82 -29.60
N ILE A 57 13.47 20.10 -28.93
CA ILE A 57 12.30 20.72 -29.56
C ILE A 57 12.69 22.10 -30.12
N GLU A 58 13.49 22.87 -29.38
CA GLU A 58 13.96 24.18 -29.82
C GLU A 58 14.77 24.12 -31.12
N SER A 59 15.59 23.08 -31.34
CA SER A 59 16.40 22.93 -32.55
C SER A 59 15.57 22.62 -33.80
N TYR A 60 14.39 22.02 -33.65
CA TYR A 60 13.45 21.76 -34.76
C TYR A 60 12.39 22.84 -34.93
N THR A 61 12.28 23.77 -33.96
CA THR A 61 11.28 24.84 -34.01
C THR A 61 11.76 25.99 -34.90
N VAL A 62 11.33 25.96 -36.17
CA VAL A 62 11.65 26.97 -37.20
C VAL A 62 11.01 28.32 -36.88
N THR A 63 9.73 28.32 -36.50
CA THR A 63 8.99 29.54 -36.13
C THR A 63 9.15 29.79 -34.63
N LYS A 64 9.91 30.82 -34.27
CA LYS A 64 10.08 31.22 -32.86
C LYS A 64 8.86 32.04 -32.41
N THR A 65 7.97 31.43 -31.64
CA THR A 65 6.92 32.14 -30.90
C THR A 65 7.46 32.65 -29.57
N LEU A 66 6.71 33.54 -28.91
CA LEU A 66 7.04 33.92 -27.53
C LEU A 66 6.97 32.68 -26.64
N ILE A 67 8.09 32.34 -25.99
CA ILE A 67 8.17 31.26 -25.00
C ILE A 67 8.02 31.92 -23.62
N PRO A 68 7.04 31.52 -22.79
CA PRO A 68 6.91 32.06 -21.45
C PRO A 68 8.12 31.70 -20.59
N GLU A 69 8.42 32.54 -19.59
CA GLU A 69 9.40 32.20 -18.57
C GLU A 69 8.98 30.94 -17.83
N MET A 70 9.97 30.12 -17.44
CA MET A 70 9.71 28.90 -16.68
C MET A 70 9.23 29.27 -15.27
N PRO A 71 8.15 28.64 -14.77
CA PRO A 71 7.77 28.75 -13.37
C PRO A 71 8.92 28.45 -12.42
N ASN A 72 8.95 29.12 -11.28
CA ASN A 72 9.88 28.81 -10.20
C ASN A 72 9.58 27.41 -9.64
N GLU A 73 10.62 26.66 -9.31
CA GLU A 73 10.48 25.37 -8.65
C GLU A 73 9.93 25.52 -7.24
N THR A 74 9.18 24.52 -6.78
CA THR A 74 8.63 24.52 -5.42
C THR A 74 9.75 24.23 -4.42
N ILE A 75 9.73 24.95 -3.30
CA ILE A 75 10.67 24.70 -2.21
C ILE A 75 10.14 23.54 -1.39
N ARG A 76 10.98 22.52 -1.22
CA ARG A 76 10.73 21.41 -0.30
C ARG A 76 11.49 21.58 1.00
N VAL A 77 10.86 21.16 2.08
CA VAL A 77 11.47 21.15 3.42
C VAL A 77 11.47 19.73 3.97
N ALA A 78 12.46 19.41 4.79
CA ALA A 78 12.38 18.25 5.67
C ALA A 78 11.99 18.79 7.06
N TYR A 79 10.74 18.59 7.45
CA TYR A 79 10.31 18.93 8.81
C TYR A 79 11.03 18.04 9.84
N ASP A 80 11.05 18.48 11.10
CA ASP A 80 11.53 17.64 12.18
C ASP A 80 10.70 16.36 12.30
N ALA A 81 11.36 15.26 12.64
CA ALA A 81 10.67 14.00 12.86
C ALA A 81 9.69 14.13 14.04
N ILE A 82 8.46 13.65 13.85
CA ILE A 82 7.43 13.67 14.90
C ILE A 82 7.40 12.35 15.66
N GLU A 83 7.13 12.41 16.96
CA GLU A 83 6.90 11.24 17.79
C GLU A 83 5.47 10.70 17.58
N VAL A 84 5.35 9.37 17.55
CA VAL A 84 4.06 8.69 17.58
C VAL A 84 3.56 8.64 19.02
N THR A 85 2.46 9.34 19.29
CA THR A 85 1.92 9.50 20.65
C THR A 85 0.61 8.74 20.87
N GLN A 86 -0.01 8.23 19.80
CA GLN A 86 -1.30 7.53 19.87
C GLN A 86 -1.33 6.30 18.96
N GLN A 87 -1.99 5.24 19.43
CA GLN A 87 -2.20 3.99 18.69
C GLN A 87 -3.70 3.61 18.73
N LEU A 88 -4.20 3.05 17.64
CA LEU A 88 -5.53 2.44 17.55
C LEU A 88 -5.38 1.04 16.91
N PRO A 89 -5.37 -0.03 17.72
CA PRO A 89 -5.29 -1.40 17.21
C PRO A 89 -6.48 -1.76 16.31
N LEU A 90 -6.29 -2.66 15.34
CA LEU A 90 -7.36 -3.08 14.42
C LEU A 90 -8.63 -3.54 15.13
N ILE A 91 -8.50 -4.28 16.24
CA ILE A 91 -9.65 -4.75 17.02
C ILE A 91 -10.50 -3.57 17.51
N ASN A 92 -9.87 -2.54 18.06
CA ASN A 92 -10.53 -1.32 18.53
C ASN A 92 -11.02 -0.43 17.38
N LEU A 93 -10.31 -0.41 16.25
CA LEU A 93 -10.77 0.26 15.04
C LEU A 93 -12.14 -0.29 14.62
N ILE A 94 -12.27 -1.62 14.55
CA ILE A 94 -13.49 -2.29 14.14
C ILE A 94 -14.60 -2.09 15.18
N GLU A 95 -14.32 -2.39 16.46
CA GLU A 95 -15.32 -2.35 17.52
C GLU A 95 -15.92 -0.95 17.75
N ASN A 96 -15.08 0.09 17.64
CA ASN A 96 -15.52 1.45 17.95
C ASN A 96 -15.92 2.26 16.71
N ASN A 97 -15.45 1.87 15.52
CA ASN A 97 -15.52 2.75 14.35
C ASN A 97 -16.00 2.07 13.05
N ALA A 98 -16.37 0.78 13.02
CA ALA A 98 -16.85 0.17 11.77
C ALA A 98 -18.10 0.89 11.21
N GLU A 99 -18.03 1.41 9.99
CA GLU A 99 -19.19 2.06 9.32
C GLU A 99 -20.25 1.03 8.92
N HIS A 100 -19.81 -0.17 8.53
CA HIS A 100 -20.66 -1.26 8.10
C HIS A 100 -20.18 -2.59 8.70
N ILE A 101 -21.13 -3.43 9.09
CA ILE A 101 -20.91 -4.83 9.46
C ILE A 101 -21.95 -5.64 8.71
N ILE A 102 -21.50 -6.46 7.77
CA ILE A 102 -22.37 -7.26 6.89
C ILE A 102 -22.29 -8.72 7.32
N ASP A 103 -23.43 -9.31 7.67
CA ASP A 103 -23.51 -10.75 7.92
C ASP A 103 -23.63 -11.52 6.59
N SER A 104 -22.85 -12.59 6.44
CA SER A 104 -22.90 -13.46 5.27
C SER A 104 -22.58 -14.90 5.64
N THR A 105 -23.29 -15.88 5.06
CA THR A 105 -23.00 -17.30 5.31
C THR A 105 -21.58 -17.67 4.86
N TYR A 106 -21.09 -17.10 3.76
CA TYR A 106 -19.76 -17.34 3.22
C TYR A 106 -19.03 -16.00 2.98
N PRO A 107 -17.69 -15.99 2.90
CA PRO A 107 -16.96 -14.83 2.42
C PRO A 107 -17.45 -14.43 1.02
N ILE A 108 -17.63 -13.14 0.79
CA ILE A 108 -18.00 -12.57 -0.51
C ILE A 108 -17.00 -11.49 -0.91
N ALA A 109 -16.89 -11.25 -2.22
CA ALA A 109 -16.01 -10.24 -2.77
C ALA A 109 -16.39 -8.82 -2.31
N MET A 110 -15.38 -7.94 -2.26
CA MET A 110 -15.55 -6.53 -1.90
C MET A 110 -16.65 -5.85 -2.73
N GLU A 111 -16.68 -6.14 -4.03
CA GLU A 111 -17.59 -5.54 -5.01
C GLU A 111 -19.04 -6.02 -4.88
N LEU A 112 -19.27 -7.13 -4.17
CA LEU A 112 -20.61 -7.71 -3.99
C LEU A 112 -21.25 -7.30 -2.66
N LEU A 113 -20.58 -6.44 -1.87
CA LEU A 113 -21.14 -5.94 -0.63
C LEU A 113 -22.35 -5.02 -0.88
N PRO A 114 -23.41 -5.09 -0.05
CA PRO A 114 -24.57 -4.21 -0.16
C PRO A 114 -24.31 -2.82 0.45
N ILE A 115 -23.21 -2.18 0.05
CA ILE A 115 -22.80 -0.84 0.50
C ILE A 115 -22.66 0.10 -0.71
N ASN A 116 -22.44 1.40 -0.47
CA ASN A 116 -22.25 2.41 -1.52
C ASN A 116 -23.35 2.34 -2.59
N ASN A 117 -24.62 2.30 -2.18
CA ASN A 117 -25.78 2.12 -3.07
C ASN A 117 -25.71 0.83 -3.92
N ASN A 118 -25.34 -0.30 -3.31
CA ASN A 118 -25.17 -1.62 -3.95
C ASN A 118 -24.08 -1.67 -5.03
N SER A 119 -23.13 -0.75 -5.02
CA SER A 119 -21.93 -0.82 -5.89
C SER A 119 -20.75 -1.54 -5.23
N GLY A 120 -20.91 -1.96 -3.97
CA GLY A 120 -19.87 -2.65 -3.22
C GLY A 120 -18.77 -1.73 -2.73
N GLN A 121 -17.71 -2.34 -2.23
CA GLN A 121 -16.50 -1.67 -1.80
C GLN A 121 -15.49 -1.64 -2.96
N SER A 122 -15.08 -0.45 -3.38
CA SER A 122 -14.12 -0.33 -4.49
C SER A 122 -12.67 -0.53 -4.04
N TYR A 123 -12.28 0.00 -2.88
CA TYR A 123 -10.88 0.12 -2.47
C TYR A 123 -10.66 -0.11 -0.98
N GLY A 124 -9.39 -0.17 -0.60
CA GLY A 124 -8.95 -0.26 0.80
C GLY A 124 -8.85 -1.69 1.29
N TYR A 125 -9.34 -1.91 2.51
CA TYR A 125 -9.22 -3.16 3.23
C TYR A 125 -10.58 -3.75 3.54
N ILE A 126 -10.66 -5.06 3.70
CA ILE A 126 -11.87 -5.77 4.09
C ILE A 126 -11.52 -6.81 5.15
N VAL A 127 -12.27 -6.84 6.24
CA VAL A 127 -12.07 -7.82 7.32
C VAL A 127 -13.16 -8.86 7.26
N TYR A 128 -12.79 -10.13 7.19
CA TYR A 128 -13.69 -11.25 7.41
C TYR A 128 -13.49 -11.75 8.84
N ARG A 129 -14.51 -11.54 9.68
CA ARG A 129 -14.49 -11.82 11.11
C ARG A 129 -15.36 -13.04 11.46
N LYS A 130 -14.80 -13.93 12.27
CA LYS A 130 -15.50 -14.97 13.01
C LYS A 130 -15.37 -14.73 14.50
N GLU A 131 -16.47 -14.79 15.22
CA GLU A 131 -16.51 -14.63 16.67
C GLU A 131 -16.99 -15.92 17.33
N GLY A 132 -16.64 -16.11 18.60
CA GLY A 132 -17.09 -17.22 19.42
C GLY A 132 -16.58 -18.59 18.98
N ILE A 133 -15.44 -18.65 18.28
CA ILE A 133 -14.89 -19.90 17.77
C ILE A 133 -13.88 -20.52 18.73
N ASN A 134 -13.84 -21.85 18.79
CA ASN A 134 -12.80 -22.57 19.52
C ASN A 134 -11.71 -22.98 18.53
N ILE A 135 -10.47 -22.62 18.83
CA ILE A 135 -9.28 -22.88 18.02
C ILE A 135 -8.33 -23.74 18.86
N PRO A 136 -8.35 -25.07 18.69
CA PRO A 136 -7.35 -25.94 19.33
C PRO A 136 -5.92 -25.60 18.92
N ALA A 137 -4.96 -25.99 19.76
CA ALA A 137 -3.55 -25.92 19.42
C ALA A 137 -3.23 -26.63 18.09
N ASN A 138 -2.37 -26.00 17.29
CA ASN A 138 -1.93 -26.44 15.97
C ASN A 138 -3.07 -26.57 14.94
N SER A 139 -4.18 -25.87 15.16
CA SER A 139 -5.23 -25.75 14.16
C SER A 139 -4.69 -25.16 12.86
N VAL A 140 -5.16 -25.70 11.74
CA VAL A 140 -4.79 -25.24 10.40
C VAL A 140 -5.95 -24.46 9.80
N LEU A 141 -5.72 -23.20 9.48
CA LEU A 141 -6.60 -22.38 8.65
C LEU A 141 -6.23 -22.58 7.19
N ALA A 142 -7.19 -22.86 6.32
CA ALA A 142 -6.97 -22.92 4.88
C ALA A 142 -8.00 -22.06 4.13
N ILE A 143 -7.56 -21.45 3.04
CA ILE A 143 -8.40 -20.60 2.18
C ILE A 143 -8.41 -21.26 0.80
N GLU A 144 -9.57 -21.64 0.28
CA GLU A 144 -9.69 -22.20 -1.07
C GLU A 144 -9.52 -21.10 -2.12
N GLY A 145 -8.81 -21.42 -3.22
CA GLY A 145 -8.47 -20.46 -4.26
C GLY A 145 -7.35 -19.50 -3.84
N HIS A 146 -7.29 -18.33 -4.47
CA HIS A 146 -6.33 -17.29 -4.16
C HIS A 146 -6.87 -16.28 -3.15
N VAL A 147 -5.96 -15.70 -2.39
CA VAL A 147 -6.20 -14.44 -1.69
C VAL A 147 -6.10 -13.30 -2.70
N CYS A 148 -7.10 -12.41 -2.72
CA CYS A 148 -7.16 -11.27 -3.64
C CYS A 148 -7.11 -9.94 -2.86
N ASP A 149 -5.94 -9.44 -2.41
CA ASP A 149 -4.60 -9.87 -2.84
C ASP A 149 -3.69 -10.33 -1.70
N THR A 150 -3.86 -9.76 -0.50
CA THR A 150 -3.12 -10.24 0.69
C THR A 150 -3.99 -10.35 1.91
N VAL A 151 -3.72 -11.29 2.80
CA VAL A 151 -4.46 -11.54 4.03
C VAL A 151 -3.52 -11.66 5.23
N MET A 152 -3.85 -10.93 6.29
CA MET A 152 -3.29 -11.13 7.62
C MET A 152 -4.31 -11.82 8.51
N VAL A 153 -3.84 -12.79 9.29
CA VAL A 153 -4.65 -13.56 10.23
C VAL A 153 -4.36 -13.07 11.63
N LEU A 154 -5.41 -12.73 12.37
CA LEU A 154 -5.34 -12.35 13.76
C LEU A 154 -6.28 -13.21 14.61
N ILE A 155 -5.83 -13.54 15.82
CA ILE A 155 -6.66 -14.16 16.85
C ILE A 155 -6.70 -13.23 18.05
N ASN A 156 -7.89 -12.81 18.47
CA ASN A 156 -8.11 -11.86 19.57
C ASN A 156 -7.28 -10.57 19.41
N GLY A 157 -7.17 -10.08 18.16
CA GLY A 157 -6.39 -8.89 17.83
C GLY A 157 -4.87 -9.07 17.80
N GLN A 158 -4.34 -10.28 18.03
CA GLN A 158 -2.91 -10.59 17.94
C GLN A 158 -2.57 -11.17 16.57
N LEU A 159 -1.51 -10.69 15.93
CA LEU A 159 -1.07 -11.16 14.61
C LEU A 159 -0.52 -12.60 14.71
N VAL A 160 -1.06 -13.49 13.87
CA VAL A 160 -0.60 -14.88 13.72
C VAL A 160 0.15 -15.09 12.41
N SER A 161 -0.18 -14.31 11.37
CA SER A 161 0.57 -14.33 10.10
C SER A 161 2.04 -14.01 10.32
N LYS A 162 2.89 -14.64 9.49
CA LYS A 162 4.33 -14.38 9.48
C LYS A 162 4.60 -12.88 9.22
N VAL A 163 5.48 -12.30 10.03
CA VAL A 163 6.03 -10.96 9.74
C VAL A 163 6.90 -11.06 8.51
N LEU A 164 6.65 -10.18 7.54
CA LEU A 164 7.41 -10.14 6.32
C LEU A 164 8.81 -9.57 6.59
N THR A 165 9.84 -10.32 6.18
CA THR A 165 11.28 -10.08 6.44
C THR A 165 12.09 -9.96 5.15
N GLN A 166 11.66 -10.65 4.08
CA GLN A 166 12.30 -10.66 2.77
C GLN A 166 11.25 -10.81 1.65
N VAL A 167 11.66 -10.56 0.39
CA VAL A 167 10.76 -10.63 -0.78
C VAL A 167 10.16 -12.02 -0.97
N ASP A 168 10.92 -13.08 -0.70
CA ASP A 168 10.49 -14.48 -0.83
C ASP A 168 9.35 -14.84 0.14
N ASP A 169 9.11 -14.03 1.18
CA ASP A 169 7.96 -14.25 2.07
C ASP A 169 6.62 -14.07 1.33
N LEU A 170 6.62 -13.35 0.20
CA LEU A 170 5.47 -13.21 -0.68
C LEU A 170 5.07 -14.53 -1.35
N ASP A 171 5.94 -15.54 -1.36
CA ASP A 171 5.63 -16.89 -1.85
C ASP A 171 4.97 -17.77 -0.77
N GLY A 172 4.73 -17.23 0.45
CA GLY A 172 4.10 -17.95 1.55
C GLY A 172 2.59 -17.71 1.68
N PHE A 173 2.02 -18.22 2.79
CA PHE A 173 0.65 -17.90 3.17
C PHE A 173 0.48 -16.38 3.37
N GLY A 174 -0.66 -15.85 2.92
CA GLY A 174 -1.01 -14.44 3.12
C GLY A 174 -0.93 -13.60 1.85
N TYR A 175 -0.47 -14.17 0.74
CA TYR A 175 -0.23 -13.44 -0.52
C TYR A 175 -0.85 -14.15 -1.71
N TRP A 176 -1.08 -13.40 -2.78
CA TRP A 176 -1.78 -13.85 -3.99
C TRP A 176 -1.08 -14.97 -4.76
N ARG A 177 0.22 -15.19 -4.55
CA ARG A 177 1.05 -16.05 -5.41
C ARG A 177 0.65 -17.52 -5.37
N LEU A 178 0.21 -18.01 -4.21
CA LEU A 178 -0.17 -19.41 -4.03
C LEU A 178 -1.70 -19.60 -3.96
N PRO A 179 -2.26 -20.56 -4.72
CA PRO A 179 -3.63 -21.01 -4.50
C PRO A 179 -3.69 -21.98 -3.32
N ASN A 180 -4.87 -22.06 -2.70
CA ASN A 180 -5.17 -22.92 -1.57
C ASN A 180 -4.19 -22.78 -0.38
N PRO A 181 -3.78 -21.56 0.00
CA PRO A 181 -2.79 -21.40 1.05
C PRO A 181 -3.36 -21.87 2.40
N SER A 182 -2.49 -22.45 3.23
CA SER A 182 -2.82 -22.83 4.61
C SER A 182 -1.81 -22.30 5.62
N LEU A 183 -2.27 -22.06 6.85
CA LEU A 183 -1.50 -21.53 7.96
C LEU A 183 -1.77 -22.35 9.21
N ASN A 184 -0.71 -22.84 9.85
CA ASN A 184 -0.79 -23.35 11.22
C ASN A 184 -0.91 -22.16 12.18
N LEU A 185 -1.98 -22.12 12.98
CA LEU A 185 -2.31 -21.02 13.89
C LEU A 185 -1.49 -21.02 15.19
N GLY A 186 -0.53 -21.92 15.33
CA GLY A 186 0.41 -21.99 16.44
C GLY A 186 -0.01 -22.97 17.54
N SER A 187 0.84 -23.13 18.55
CA SER A 187 0.69 -24.14 19.61
C SER A 187 -0.30 -23.77 20.71
N SER A 188 -0.87 -22.56 20.68
CA SER A 188 -1.82 -22.07 21.68
C SER A 188 -3.25 -22.52 21.34
N SER A 189 -4.04 -22.83 22.37
CA SER A 189 -5.48 -23.05 22.22
C SER A 189 -6.26 -21.81 22.63
N TYR A 190 -7.35 -21.53 21.93
CA TYR A 190 -8.22 -20.40 22.19
C TYR A 190 -9.68 -20.86 22.29
N THR A 191 -10.41 -20.33 23.26
CA THR A 191 -11.83 -20.58 23.46
C THR A 191 -12.62 -19.28 23.31
N ASN A 192 -13.80 -19.34 22.68
CA ASN A 192 -14.63 -18.16 22.43
C ASN A 192 -13.84 -17.00 21.76
N ALA A 193 -12.98 -17.35 20.81
CA ALA A 193 -12.04 -16.44 20.18
C ALA A 193 -12.68 -15.64 19.04
N THR A 194 -12.09 -14.49 18.77
CA THR A 194 -12.31 -13.72 17.54
C THR A 194 -11.17 -14.01 16.57
N LEU A 195 -11.50 -14.48 15.37
CA LEU A 195 -10.59 -14.66 14.24
C LEU A 195 -10.89 -13.60 13.20
N ASP A 196 -9.89 -12.78 12.90
CA ASP A 196 -9.95 -11.75 11.86
C ASP A 196 -9.04 -12.09 10.70
N LEU A 197 -9.58 -12.05 9.49
CA LEU A 197 -8.84 -12.09 8.24
C LEU A 197 -8.86 -10.70 7.61
N LEU A 198 -7.81 -9.91 7.84
CA LEU A 198 -7.65 -8.58 7.27
C LEU A 198 -7.07 -8.71 5.85
N VAL A 199 -7.90 -8.46 4.85
CA VAL A 199 -7.53 -8.50 3.44
C VAL A 199 -7.29 -7.10 2.89
N GLU A 200 -6.25 -6.94 2.08
CA GLU A 200 -5.97 -5.72 1.33
C GLU A 200 -6.14 -5.95 -0.18
N ASN A 201 -6.81 -5.00 -0.82
CA ASN A 201 -6.80 -4.85 -2.28
C ASN A 201 -5.57 -4.05 -2.70
N TRP A 202 -4.64 -4.68 -3.43
CA TRP A 202 -3.38 -4.08 -3.88
C TRP A 202 -3.46 -3.38 -5.24
N GLY A 203 -4.65 -3.33 -5.85
CA GLY A 203 -4.84 -2.71 -7.16
C GLY A 203 -5.47 -3.70 -8.13
N ARG A 204 -6.37 -3.19 -8.96
CA ARG A 204 -6.94 -3.96 -10.07
C ARG A 204 -6.03 -3.80 -11.29
N VAL A 205 -5.82 -4.92 -12.00
CA VAL A 205 -5.04 -4.97 -13.23
C VAL A 205 -5.68 -4.05 -14.26
N ASN A 206 -4.88 -3.15 -14.83
CA ASN A 206 -5.34 -2.08 -15.72
C ASN A 206 -4.83 -2.23 -17.17
N TYR A 207 -4.10 -3.32 -17.44
CA TYR A 207 -3.55 -3.65 -18.74
C TYR A 207 -3.58 -5.16 -18.96
N GLY A 208 -3.99 -5.60 -20.16
CA GLY A 208 -4.13 -7.02 -20.47
C GLY A 208 -5.30 -7.33 -21.43
N TYR A 209 -5.60 -8.61 -21.56
CA TYR A 209 -6.74 -9.10 -22.34
C TYR A 209 -8.06 -8.97 -21.57
N LEU A 210 -9.19 -8.94 -22.30
CA LEU A 210 -10.52 -8.74 -21.70
C LEU A 210 -10.88 -9.75 -20.60
N ASN A 211 -10.44 -11.00 -20.73
CA ASN A 211 -10.66 -12.04 -19.74
C ASN A 211 -9.91 -11.81 -18.42
N GLN A 212 -8.91 -10.92 -18.40
CA GLN A 212 -8.16 -10.53 -17.19
C GLN A 212 -8.85 -9.39 -16.41
N PHE A 213 -9.91 -8.77 -16.94
CA PHE A 213 -10.59 -7.62 -16.28
C PHE A 213 -11.77 -7.99 -15.36
N ASN A 214 -12.15 -9.26 -15.27
CA ASN A 214 -13.12 -9.70 -14.26
C ASN A 214 -12.42 -9.93 -12.91
N GLN A 215 -12.26 -8.86 -12.12
CA GLN A 215 -11.36 -8.85 -10.97
C GLN A 215 -12.09 -8.49 -9.67
N PHE A 216 -12.59 -9.53 -9.02
CA PHE A 216 -13.09 -9.45 -7.65
C PHE A 216 -11.95 -9.49 -6.64
N LYS A 217 -12.05 -8.67 -5.59
CA LYS A 217 -11.09 -8.58 -4.48
C LYS A 217 -11.71 -9.11 -3.18
N GLY A 218 -10.88 -9.43 -2.20
CA GLY A 218 -11.29 -10.12 -0.98
C GLY A 218 -11.12 -11.64 -1.06
N LEU A 219 -11.93 -12.36 -0.28
CA LEU A 219 -12.03 -13.83 -0.28
C LEU A 219 -13.38 -14.21 -0.90
N TRP A 220 -13.36 -14.75 -2.11
CA TRP A 220 -14.58 -15.07 -2.87
C TRP A 220 -14.48 -16.35 -3.72
N GLN A 221 -13.27 -16.90 -3.88
CA GLN A 221 -13.01 -18.01 -4.81
C GLN A 221 -13.37 -19.39 -4.23
N GLY A 222 -13.66 -19.48 -2.92
CA GLY A 222 -14.02 -20.72 -2.26
C GLY A 222 -14.20 -20.55 -0.76
N ASN A 223 -14.22 -21.68 -0.05
CA ASN A 223 -14.42 -21.71 1.39
C ASN A 223 -13.16 -21.33 2.16
N VAL A 224 -13.39 -20.88 3.40
CA VAL A 224 -12.35 -20.80 4.42
C VAL A 224 -12.63 -21.91 5.43
N THR A 225 -11.61 -22.72 5.75
CA THR A 225 -11.75 -23.87 6.64
C THR A 225 -10.81 -23.79 7.83
N LEU A 226 -11.25 -24.35 8.96
CA LEU A 226 -10.44 -24.60 10.15
C LEU A 226 -10.40 -26.10 10.39
N ASN A 227 -9.23 -26.73 10.31
CA ASN A 227 -9.09 -28.19 10.39
C ASN A 227 -10.02 -28.95 9.42
N ASN A 228 -10.11 -28.46 8.17
CA ASN A 228 -10.99 -28.98 7.11
C ASN A 228 -12.51 -28.83 7.38
N VAL A 229 -12.90 -28.10 8.43
CA VAL A 229 -14.29 -27.73 8.68
C VAL A 229 -14.56 -26.35 8.09
N VAL A 230 -15.53 -26.25 7.19
CA VAL A 230 -15.93 -24.97 6.59
C VAL A 230 -16.44 -24.02 7.66
N LEU A 231 -15.84 -22.82 7.71
CA LEU A 231 -16.29 -21.72 8.53
C LEU A 231 -17.39 -20.97 7.78
N THR A 232 -18.58 -20.92 8.37
CA THR A 232 -19.74 -20.16 7.85
C THR A 232 -20.14 -19.03 8.81
N ASN A 233 -21.06 -18.16 8.41
CA ASN A 233 -21.62 -17.06 9.20
C ASN A 233 -20.56 -16.02 9.62
N TRP A 234 -20.05 -15.31 8.63
CA TRP A 234 -19.05 -14.27 8.73
C TRP A 234 -19.67 -12.91 8.98
N LYS A 235 -18.98 -12.09 9.79
CA LYS A 235 -19.13 -10.64 9.78
C LYS A 235 -18.10 -10.06 8.82
N ILE A 236 -18.53 -9.24 7.89
CA ILE A 236 -17.66 -8.64 6.88
C ILE A 236 -17.64 -7.12 7.10
N ILE A 237 -16.44 -6.58 7.32
CA ILE A 237 -16.24 -5.18 7.70
C ILE A 237 -15.37 -4.49 6.63
N PRO A 238 -15.96 -3.66 5.75
CA PRO A 238 -15.21 -2.85 4.80
C PRO A 238 -14.53 -1.68 5.52
N LEU A 239 -13.27 -1.41 5.18
CA LEU A 239 -12.47 -0.30 5.68
C LEU A 239 -11.97 0.52 4.48
N GLU A 240 -12.74 1.54 4.08
CA GLU A 240 -12.47 2.35 2.89
C GLU A 240 -11.52 3.53 3.15
N PHE A 241 -11.24 3.86 4.41
CA PHE A 241 -10.39 4.99 4.80
C PHE A 241 -10.81 6.33 4.15
N LYS A 242 -12.12 6.53 3.95
CA LYS A 242 -12.68 7.80 3.47
C LYS A 242 -12.31 8.91 4.45
N LYS A 243 -11.91 10.09 3.93
CA LYS A 243 -11.40 11.21 4.73
C LYS A 243 -12.26 11.57 5.95
N GLN A 244 -13.58 11.62 5.76
CA GLN A 244 -14.51 11.92 6.85
C GLN A 244 -14.46 10.85 7.95
N TRP A 245 -14.47 9.57 7.59
CA TRP A 245 -14.38 8.47 8.56
C TRP A 245 -13.05 8.50 9.31
N THR A 246 -11.94 8.62 8.57
CA THR A 246 -10.59 8.65 9.14
C THR A 246 -10.38 9.78 10.15
N ASN A 247 -10.98 10.96 9.90
CA ASN A 247 -10.89 12.12 10.80
C ASN A 247 -11.73 11.97 12.08
N ASN A 248 -12.71 11.05 12.10
CA ASN A 248 -13.62 10.85 13.23
C ASN A 248 -13.29 9.58 14.03
N LEU A 249 -12.13 8.96 13.78
CA LEU A 249 -11.72 7.76 14.51
C LEU A 249 -11.52 8.05 16.00
N SER A 250 -12.05 7.15 16.83
CA SER A 250 -12.02 7.21 18.29
C SER A 250 -11.40 5.95 18.89
N GLY A 251 -11.13 5.98 20.21
CA GLY A 251 -10.53 4.86 20.94
C GLY A 251 -9.00 4.81 20.88
N TRP A 252 -8.35 5.93 20.56
CA TRP A 252 -6.90 6.06 20.61
C TRP A 252 -6.37 5.83 22.02
N ARG A 253 -5.28 5.07 22.14
CA ARG A 253 -4.57 4.77 23.39
C ARG A 253 -3.10 5.15 23.29
N THR A 254 -2.40 5.11 24.42
CA THR A 254 -0.93 5.19 24.44
C THR A 254 -0.34 4.03 23.63
N PRO A 255 0.61 4.29 22.72
CA PRO A 255 1.26 3.25 21.92
C PRO A 255 2.03 2.24 22.78
N ASN A 256 1.85 0.96 22.48
CA ASN A 256 2.72 -0.11 22.98
C ASN A 256 3.69 -0.66 21.92
N PHE A 257 3.51 -0.26 20.65
CA PHE A 257 4.36 -0.64 19.51
C PHE A 257 4.51 -2.15 19.32
N GLU A 258 3.49 -2.92 19.72
CA GLU A 258 3.43 -4.35 19.44
C GLU A 258 3.25 -4.60 17.94
N THR A 259 3.81 -5.71 17.46
CA THR A 259 3.68 -6.13 16.06
C THR A 259 2.23 -6.47 15.72
N GLY A 260 1.74 -5.93 14.61
CA GLY A 260 0.42 -6.22 14.06
C GLY A 260 -0.31 -4.96 13.58
N PRO A 261 -1.43 -5.15 12.86
CA PRO A 261 -2.15 -4.07 12.22
C PRO A 261 -2.72 -3.08 13.24
N SER A 262 -2.25 -1.84 13.18
CA SER A 262 -2.66 -0.73 14.04
C SER A 262 -2.50 0.59 13.31
N LEU A 263 -3.35 1.57 13.62
CA LEU A 263 -3.08 2.95 13.26
C LEU A 263 -2.18 3.58 14.32
N TYR A 264 -1.21 4.37 13.88
CA TYR A 264 -0.28 5.13 14.71
C TYR A 264 -0.38 6.60 14.32
N LYS A 265 -0.60 7.49 15.28
CA LYS A 265 -0.82 8.92 15.05
C LYS A 265 0.28 9.76 15.71
N GLY A 266 0.76 10.74 14.96
CA GLY A 266 1.58 11.85 15.42
C GLY A 266 1.02 13.18 14.91
N ILE A 267 1.42 14.28 15.56
CA ILE A 267 0.98 15.63 15.20
C ILE A 267 2.20 16.44 14.74
N LEU A 268 2.15 16.97 13.53
CA LEU A 268 3.13 17.92 13.00
C LEU A 268 2.55 19.34 13.12
N ASN A 269 3.28 20.24 13.77
CA ASN A 269 2.95 21.66 13.76
C ASN A 269 3.69 22.36 12.61
N VAL A 270 2.97 23.08 11.75
CA VAL A 270 3.51 23.71 10.54
C VAL A 270 3.16 25.19 10.53
N ASP A 271 4.16 26.07 10.51
CA ASP A 271 3.93 27.52 10.38
C ASP A 271 3.58 27.90 8.93
N SER A 272 4.40 27.44 7.98
CA SER A 272 4.24 27.71 6.55
C SER A 272 4.26 26.40 5.76
N PRO A 273 3.09 25.89 5.32
CA PRO A 273 3.00 24.71 4.48
C PRO A 273 3.96 24.75 3.29
N SER A 274 4.76 23.71 3.17
CA SER A 274 5.73 23.47 2.09
C SER A 274 5.69 22.01 1.72
N ASP A 275 6.02 21.71 0.46
CA ASP A 275 6.12 20.35 -0.04
C ASP A 275 7.17 19.58 0.80
N THR A 276 6.92 18.31 1.08
CA THR A 276 7.84 17.42 1.79
C THR A 276 7.61 15.99 1.32
N PHE A 277 8.49 15.10 1.75
CA PHE A 277 8.26 13.67 1.75
C PHE A 277 8.17 13.14 3.18
N ILE A 278 7.32 12.16 3.42
CA ILE A 278 7.31 11.37 4.65
C ILE A 278 8.16 10.13 4.39
N ASP A 279 9.19 9.92 5.21
CA ASP A 279 10.15 8.83 5.07
C ASP A 279 9.66 7.57 5.80
N MET A 280 9.42 6.52 5.02
CA MET A 280 8.81 5.27 5.48
C MET A 280 9.83 4.14 5.66
N ARG A 281 11.14 4.41 5.57
CA ARG A 281 12.18 3.37 5.66
C ARG A 281 12.23 2.64 7.01
N ASN A 282 11.71 3.27 8.07
CA ASN A 282 11.63 2.66 9.41
C ASN A 282 10.32 1.90 9.65
N TRP A 283 9.39 1.96 8.71
CA TRP A 283 8.10 1.29 8.75
C TRP A 283 8.12 0.08 7.81
N THR A 284 7.17 -0.83 7.99
CA THR A 284 7.19 -2.10 7.25
C THR A 284 6.25 -2.05 6.05
N LYS A 285 4.95 -1.87 6.30
CA LYS A 285 3.95 -1.91 5.24
C LYS A 285 2.62 -1.31 5.68
N GLY A 286 1.98 -0.60 4.76
CA GLY A 286 0.58 -0.20 4.88
C GLY A 286 0.30 1.12 4.19
N ILE A 287 -0.38 2.05 4.85
CA ILE A 287 -0.73 3.36 4.27
C ILE A 287 -0.33 4.54 5.16
N VAL A 288 -0.02 5.64 4.50
CA VAL A 288 0.26 6.96 5.09
C VAL A 288 -0.94 7.85 4.87
N ILE A 289 -1.39 8.53 5.93
CA ILE A 289 -2.58 9.38 5.92
C ILE A 289 -2.19 10.74 6.48
N LEU A 290 -2.53 11.81 5.76
CA LEU A 290 -2.34 13.21 6.18
C LEU A 290 -3.70 13.89 6.27
N ASN A 291 -4.06 14.38 7.46
CA ASN A 291 -5.33 15.08 7.70
C ASN A 291 -6.56 14.29 7.17
N GLY A 292 -6.53 12.97 7.36
CA GLY A 292 -7.55 12.01 6.93
C GLY A 292 -7.46 11.57 5.47
N PHE A 293 -6.62 12.20 4.64
CA PHE A 293 -6.42 11.81 3.26
C PHE A 293 -5.34 10.74 3.14
N VAL A 294 -5.65 9.60 2.51
CA VAL A 294 -4.66 8.55 2.23
C VAL A 294 -3.70 9.04 1.15
N LEU A 295 -2.47 9.38 1.55
CA LEU A 295 -1.42 9.88 0.68
C LEU A 295 -0.85 8.76 -0.19
N SER A 296 -0.37 7.70 0.46
CA SER A 296 0.46 6.70 -0.20
C SER A 296 0.27 5.37 0.47
N ARG A 297 0.38 4.31 -0.32
CA ARG A 297 0.81 3.02 0.22
C ARG A 297 2.31 3.09 0.46
N HIS A 298 2.81 2.38 1.45
CA HIS A 298 4.23 2.20 1.67
C HIS A 298 4.53 0.72 1.85
N PHE A 299 5.68 0.30 1.36
CA PHE A 299 6.11 -1.07 1.52
C PHE A 299 7.63 -1.15 1.50
N ARG A 300 8.22 -1.64 2.59
CA ARG A 300 9.67 -1.61 2.82
C ARG A 300 10.49 -2.36 1.76
N ILE A 301 9.90 -3.35 1.09
CA ILE A 301 10.52 -4.02 -0.08
C ILE A 301 10.94 -3.01 -1.14
N GLY A 302 10.18 -1.92 -1.29
CA GLY A 302 10.47 -0.85 -2.23
C GLY A 302 9.95 -1.12 -3.65
N PRO A 303 10.46 -0.36 -4.65
CA PRO A 303 11.57 0.58 -4.51
C PRO A 303 11.19 1.89 -3.81
N GLN A 304 9.93 2.31 -3.80
CA GLN A 304 9.53 3.58 -3.18
C GLN A 304 9.66 3.52 -1.65
N GLN A 305 10.40 4.48 -1.06
CA GLN A 305 10.59 4.58 0.40
C GLN A 305 10.05 5.87 1.01
N THR A 306 9.63 6.82 0.18
CA THR A 306 9.07 8.11 0.61
C THR A 306 7.68 8.33 0.03
N ALA A 307 6.76 8.84 0.84
CA ALA A 307 5.44 9.29 0.41
C ALA A 307 5.46 10.80 0.15
N TYR A 308 5.14 11.23 -1.08
CA TYR A 308 5.04 12.65 -1.41
C TYR A 308 3.88 13.30 -0.64
N ALA A 309 4.15 14.42 0.03
CA ALA A 309 3.18 15.20 0.79
C ALA A 309 3.23 16.66 0.32
N PRO A 310 2.33 17.05 -0.60
CA PRO A 310 2.34 18.39 -1.17
C PRO A 310 1.78 19.42 -0.17
N ALA A 311 2.31 20.64 -0.21
CA ALA A 311 1.96 21.75 0.67
C ALA A 311 0.43 21.97 0.82
N PRO A 312 -0.40 21.88 -0.24
CA PRO A 312 -1.85 22.09 -0.13
C PRO A 312 -2.59 21.08 0.75
N PHE A 313 -1.97 19.96 1.14
CA PHE A 313 -2.60 18.99 2.04
C PHE A 313 -2.36 19.31 3.51
N PHE A 314 -1.44 20.22 3.80
CA PHE A 314 -1.20 20.75 5.14
C PHE A 314 -2.04 22.00 5.39
N VAL A 315 -2.28 22.28 6.67
CA VAL A 315 -2.81 23.55 7.17
C VAL A 315 -1.77 24.20 8.09
N THR A 316 -1.80 25.52 8.22
CA THR A 316 -1.04 26.19 9.28
C THR A 316 -1.52 25.71 10.66
N GLY A 317 -0.58 25.39 11.54
CA GLY A 317 -0.84 24.78 12.85
C GLY A 317 -0.73 23.26 12.81
N ASN A 318 -1.63 22.57 13.52
CA ASN A 318 -1.52 21.13 13.74
C ASN A 318 -2.04 20.33 12.54
N ASN A 319 -1.24 19.37 12.10
CA ASN A 319 -1.55 18.41 11.06
C ASN A 319 -1.44 17.00 11.62
N GLU A 320 -2.47 16.18 11.41
CA GLU A 320 -2.45 14.79 11.84
C GLU A 320 -1.77 13.93 10.78
N ILE A 321 -0.72 13.21 11.17
CA ILE A 321 -0.12 12.14 10.36
C ILE A 321 -0.48 10.81 11.01
N VAL A 322 -1.14 9.94 10.24
CA VAL A 322 -1.54 8.61 10.68
C VAL A 322 -0.95 7.56 9.76
N ILE A 323 -0.29 6.56 10.34
CA ILE A 323 0.23 5.40 9.62
C ILE A 323 -0.62 4.19 10.02
N PHE A 324 -1.29 3.55 9.06
CA PHE A 324 -1.82 2.21 9.27
C PHE A 324 -0.72 1.22 8.93
N GLU A 325 -0.03 0.73 9.95
CA GLU A 325 1.07 -0.23 9.84
C GLU A 325 0.54 -1.64 10.04
N HIS A 326 1.01 -2.60 9.24
CA HIS A 326 0.55 -3.99 9.21
C HIS A 326 1.36 -4.92 10.12
N PHE A 327 2.64 -4.64 10.29
CA PHE A 327 3.62 -5.48 10.95
C PHE A 327 4.38 -4.73 12.04
N VAL A 328 5.61 -4.29 11.78
CA VAL A 328 6.51 -3.71 12.79
C VAL A 328 6.46 -2.18 12.69
N PRO A 329 5.99 -1.49 13.74
CA PRO A 329 5.86 -0.03 13.74
C PRO A 329 7.16 0.69 14.12
N ALA A 330 7.26 1.96 13.72
CA ALA A 330 8.29 2.88 14.19
C ALA A 330 7.76 3.83 15.27
N ARG A 331 8.66 4.38 16.07
CA ARG A 331 8.35 5.38 17.11
C ARG A 331 8.28 6.81 16.60
N HIS A 332 8.88 7.06 15.43
CA HIS A 332 8.98 8.39 14.85
C HIS A 332 8.56 8.35 13.38
N ILE A 333 8.06 9.47 12.89
CA ILE A 333 7.73 9.70 11.49
C ILE A 333 8.69 10.77 10.97
N PRO A 334 9.79 10.37 10.31
CA PRO A 334 10.76 11.30 9.74
C PRO A 334 10.25 11.90 8.41
N PHE A 335 10.83 13.05 8.05
CA PHE A 335 10.56 13.72 6.78
C PHE A 335 11.85 13.85 5.96
N SER A 336 11.68 13.98 4.64
CA SER A 336 12.75 14.16 3.68
C SER A 336 12.38 15.27 2.70
N LYS A 337 13.38 15.99 2.20
CA LYS A 337 13.24 16.92 1.06
C LYS A 337 13.35 16.22 -0.30
N ASP A 338 13.93 15.02 -0.29
CA ASP A 338 14.27 14.25 -1.48
C ASP A 338 13.39 13.00 -1.58
N ILE A 339 13.08 12.62 -2.83
CA ILE A 339 12.49 11.32 -3.14
C ILE A 339 13.54 10.22 -2.91
N ILE A 340 13.14 9.12 -2.28
CA ILE A 340 14.03 7.99 -1.99
C ILE A 340 13.47 6.74 -2.63
N PHE A 341 14.24 6.19 -3.57
CA PHE A 341 14.05 4.86 -4.14
C PHE A 341 15.16 3.93 -3.65
N GLU A 342 14.79 2.89 -2.93
CA GLU A 342 15.68 1.90 -2.34
C GLU A 342 14.96 0.55 -2.25
N THR A 343 15.66 -0.54 -2.53
CA THR A 343 15.19 -1.90 -2.24
C THR A 343 16.00 -2.45 -1.07
N VAL A 344 15.32 -2.92 -0.02
CA VAL A 344 15.98 -3.31 1.24
C VAL A 344 15.38 -4.61 1.79
N SER A 345 16.16 -5.38 2.54
CA SER A 345 15.65 -6.40 3.46
C SER A 345 14.76 -5.74 4.52
N ILE A 346 13.59 -6.33 4.81
CA ILE A 346 12.58 -5.70 5.66
C ILE A 346 12.98 -5.72 7.14
N ILE A 347 13.78 -6.70 7.56
CA ILE A 347 14.29 -6.81 8.94
C ILE A 347 15.79 -7.10 8.90
N ASP A 348 16.62 -6.12 9.28
CA ASP A 348 17.97 -6.37 9.74
C ASP A 348 17.91 -6.72 11.24
N SER A 349 17.74 -8.00 11.56
CA SER A 349 17.98 -8.47 12.92
C SER A 349 19.48 -8.44 13.20
N ASN A 350 19.92 -7.41 13.94
CA ASN A 350 21.27 -7.14 14.44
C ASN A 350 22.22 -6.44 13.45
N THR A 351 22.38 -5.11 13.57
CA THR A 351 23.53 -4.47 14.25
C THR A 351 23.52 -2.95 14.02
N SER A 352 23.91 -2.21 15.05
CA SER A 352 24.43 -0.86 14.88
C SER A 352 25.58 -0.87 13.87
N SER A 353 25.64 0.17 13.04
CA SER A 353 26.76 0.60 12.17
C SER A 353 26.88 0.00 10.76
N ALA A 354 27.09 0.92 9.83
CA ALA A 354 27.63 0.79 8.47
C ALA A 354 26.72 0.18 7.39
N SER A 355 26.05 1.10 6.68
CA SER A 355 25.70 1.08 5.26
C SER A 355 26.42 0.01 4.41
N LYS A 356 25.63 -0.84 3.74
CA LYS A 356 25.98 -1.39 2.42
C LYS A 356 25.02 -0.84 1.38
N LEU A 357 25.43 0.24 0.73
CA LEU A 357 24.90 0.67 -0.55
C LEU A 357 25.15 -0.46 -1.57
N ILE A 358 24.08 -1.11 -2.02
CA ILE A 358 24.12 -1.84 -3.29
C ILE A 358 23.79 -0.80 -4.37
N GLY A 359 24.77 -0.58 -5.24
CA GLY A 359 24.86 0.59 -6.11
C GLY A 359 23.72 0.72 -7.12
N ASN A 360 23.35 1.99 -7.34
CA ASN A 360 22.69 2.51 -8.52
C ASN A 360 23.48 2.21 -9.79
N VAL A 361 23.32 1.03 -10.40
CA VAL A 361 23.64 0.83 -11.83
C VAL A 361 22.82 -0.34 -12.39
N GLN A 362 21.54 -0.13 -12.73
CA GLN A 362 20.90 -0.91 -13.82
C GLN A 362 19.46 -0.52 -14.22
N PHE A 363 18.85 0.53 -13.66
CA PHE A 363 17.51 0.92 -14.10
C PHE A 363 17.51 1.75 -15.40
N ASP A 364 18.57 2.52 -15.67
CA ASP A 364 18.62 3.39 -16.85
C ASP A 364 18.80 2.63 -18.18
N LEU A 365 19.45 1.46 -18.20
CA LEU A 365 19.64 0.71 -19.45
C LEU A 365 18.40 -0.05 -19.91
N ILE A 366 17.57 -0.56 -19.01
CA ILE A 366 16.42 -1.40 -19.38
C ILE A 366 15.31 -0.54 -20.01
N LEU A 367 15.05 0.66 -19.48
CA LEU A 367 14.11 1.59 -20.10
C LEU A 367 14.64 2.14 -21.44
N LEU A 368 15.95 2.38 -21.57
CA LEU A 368 16.55 2.86 -22.82
C LEU A 368 16.46 1.80 -23.93
N PHE A 369 16.62 0.51 -23.60
CA PHE A 369 16.48 -0.60 -24.55
C PHE A 369 15.03 -0.79 -25.04
N LEU A 370 14.04 -0.66 -24.16
CA LEU A 370 12.62 -0.74 -24.53
C LEU A 370 12.19 0.43 -25.43
N PHE A 371 12.74 1.63 -25.18
CA PHE A 371 12.46 2.82 -26.00
C PHE A 371 13.17 2.77 -27.37
N MET A 372 14.39 2.21 -27.45
CA MET A 372 15.09 1.98 -28.72
C MET A 372 14.43 0.89 -29.59
N ALA A 373 13.89 -0.17 -28.97
CA ALA A 373 13.21 -1.24 -29.71
C ALA A 373 11.90 -0.76 -30.39
N THR A 374 11.21 0.22 -29.80
CA THR A 374 10.00 0.81 -30.40
C THR A 374 10.33 1.83 -31.50
N LEU A 375 11.46 2.56 -31.42
CA LEU A 375 11.89 3.45 -32.50
C LEU A 375 12.49 2.70 -33.71
N LEU A 376 13.22 1.60 -33.48
CA LEU A 376 13.84 0.81 -34.54
C LEU A 376 12.85 -0.11 -35.28
N GLY A 377 11.68 -0.40 -34.69
CA GLY A 377 10.60 -1.12 -35.35
C GLY A 377 9.80 -0.30 -36.37
N HIS A 378 10.08 1.00 -36.51
CA HIS A 378 9.41 1.92 -37.45
C HIS A 378 10.35 2.54 -38.50
N LEU A 379 11.58 2.03 -38.62
CA LEU A 379 12.54 2.37 -39.66
C LEU A 379 13.19 1.04 -40.11
N ASN A 380 12.74 0.34 -41.15
CA ASN A 380 12.97 0.62 -42.58
C ASN A 380 12.56 -0.66 -43.39
N PRO A 381 12.53 -0.63 -44.74
CA PRO A 381 12.70 0.49 -45.66
C PRO A 381 11.42 0.91 -46.40
#